data_AF-A0A132GU11-F1
#
_entry.id   AF-A0A132GU11-F1
#
_cell.length_a   1.000
_cell.length_b   1.000
_cell.length_c   1.000
_cell.angle_alpha   90.00
_cell.angle_beta   90.00
_cell.angle_gamma   90.00
#
_symmetry.space_group_name_H-M   'P 1'
#
loop_
_entity.id
_entity.type
_entity.pdbx_description
1 polymer ?
#
loop_
_entity_poly.entity_id
_entity_poly.type
_entity_poly.pdbx_seq_one_letter_code
_entity_poly.pdbx_strand_id
1 'polypeptide(L)'
;MSDTVSISSGFINEDNTMELVGYSGNYGAYFRMFGDGNYETTTFPAPEGKKLVLQTLTPLDNGGYFVSGRIATNPSDINEGELKIMILDGDLNVVKEQTLQVAEGFLGFTDGA
;
A
#
# COMPACT_ATOMS: atom_id res chain seq x y z
N MET A 1 0.31 9.21 21.53
CA MET A 1 1.40 9.23 20.54
C MET A 1 0.78 9.70 19.24
N SER A 2 1.45 10.57 18.47
CA SER A 2 0.97 10.95 17.13
C SER A 2 1.25 9.77 16.20
N ASP A 3 0.20 9.17 15.65
CA ASP A 3 0.35 8.17 14.61
C ASP A 3 0.93 8.88 13.38
N THR A 4 2.19 8.59 13.09
CA THR A 4 2.90 9.20 11.96
C THR A 4 2.45 8.51 10.69
N VAL A 5 1.84 9.27 9.78
CA VAL A 5 1.51 8.79 8.44
C VAL A 5 2.80 8.77 7.61
N SER A 6 3.17 7.60 7.11
CA SER A 6 4.28 7.44 6.16
C SER A 6 3.72 7.10 4.79
N ILE A 7 4.09 7.88 3.77
CA ILE A 7 3.77 7.60 2.37
C ILE A 7 4.86 6.69 1.82
N SER A 8 4.46 5.60 1.16
CA SER A 8 5.37 4.55 0.68
C SER A 8 5.55 4.57 -0.84
N SER A 9 4.51 4.92 -1.60
CA SER A 9 4.60 5.15 -3.04
C SER A 9 3.48 6.05 -3.55
N GLY A 10 3.70 6.62 -4.74
CA GLY A 10 2.69 7.38 -5.47
C GLY A 10 3.18 7.87 -6.82
N PHE A 11 2.26 8.33 -7.65
CA PHE A 11 2.53 8.98 -8.94
C PHE A 11 1.45 10.01 -9.25
N ILE A 12 1.75 10.87 -10.25
CA ILE A 12 0.81 11.84 -10.78
C ILE A 12 0.49 11.41 -12.21
N ASN A 13 -0.80 11.26 -12.50
CA ASN A 13 -1.32 10.93 -13.82
C ASN A 13 -1.36 12.14 -14.74
N GLU A 14 -1.60 11.89 -16.04
CA GLU A 14 -1.67 12.93 -17.08
C GLU A 14 -2.79 13.95 -16.85
N ASP A 15 -3.82 13.58 -16.09
CA ASP A 15 -4.96 14.42 -15.71
C ASP A 15 -4.74 15.22 -14.41
N ASN A 16 -3.50 15.26 -13.90
CA ASN A 16 -3.12 15.81 -12.59
C ASN A 16 -3.76 15.10 -11.39
N THR A 17 -4.28 13.88 -11.58
CA THR A 17 -4.68 13.04 -10.44
C THR A 17 -3.44 12.47 -9.75
N MET A 18 -3.30 12.70 -8.45
CA MET A 18 -2.24 12.13 -7.62
C MET A 18 -2.76 10.91 -6.89
N GLU A 19 -2.11 9.77 -7.09
CA GLU A 19 -2.44 8.51 -6.44
C GLU A 19 -1.33 8.17 -5.45
N LEU A 20 -1.71 7.96 -4.19
CA LEU A 20 -0.80 7.74 -3.08
C LEU A 20 -1.23 6.53 -2.28
N VAL A 21 -0.24 5.84 -1.72
CA VAL A 21 -0.50 4.83 -0.72
C VAL A 21 0.43 5.01 0.47
N GLY A 22 -0.12 4.84 1.67
CA GLY A 22 0.60 5.10 2.90
C GLY A 22 0.02 4.35 4.10
N TYR A 23 0.71 4.47 5.22
CA TYR A 23 0.40 3.73 6.44
C TYR A 23 0.51 4.60 7.68
N SER A 24 -0.33 4.30 8.67
CA SER A 24 -0.27 4.92 9.98
C SER A 24 -0.68 3.90 11.04
N GLY A 25 0.24 3.56 11.94
CA GLY A 25 0.01 2.57 12.99
C GLY A 25 -0.50 1.22 12.44
N ASN A 26 -1.74 0.87 12.80
CA ASN A 26 -2.39 -0.39 12.45
C ASN A 26 -3.26 -0.31 11.17
N TYR A 27 -3.10 0.71 10.33
CA TYR A 27 -3.93 0.87 9.14
C TYR A 27 -3.09 1.31 7.94
N GLY A 28 -3.50 0.84 6.76
CA GLY A 28 -3.09 1.41 5.50
C GLY A 28 -4.20 2.21 4.86
N ALA A 29 -3.81 3.17 4.04
CA ALA A 29 -4.72 4.03 3.32
C ALA A 29 -4.22 4.20 1.88
N TYR A 30 -5.18 4.24 0.98
CA TYR A 30 -5.00 4.68 -0.40
C TYR A 30 -5.71 6.03 -0.56
N PHE A 31 -5.07 6.96 -1.25
CA PHE A 31 -5.60 8.29 -1.54
C PHE A 31 -5.52 8.55 -3.03
N ARG A 32 -6.64 9.04 -3.59
CA ARG A 32 -6.71 9.64 -4.91
C ARG A 32 -7.03 11.11 -4.74
N MET A 33 -6.15 12.02 -5.16
CA MET A 33 -6.39 13.46 -5.13
C MET A 33 -6.49 13.98 -6.54
N PHE A 34 -7.56 14.71 -6.85
CA PHE A 34 -7.80 15.28 -8.16
C PHE A 34 -7.17 16.67 -8.28
N GLY A 35 -6.91 17.12 -9.52
CA GLY A 35 -6.30 18.42 -9.79
C GLY A 35 -7.10 19.64 -9.30
N ASP A 36 -8.38 19.45 -8.97
CA ASP A 36 -9.26 20.47 -8.37
C ASP A 36 -9.19 20.52 -6.83
N GLY A 37 -8.40 19.64 -6.21
CA GLY A 37 -8.23 19.53 -4.76
C GLY A 37 -9.24 18.62 -4.05
N ASN A 38 -10.21 18.05 -4.77
CA ASN A 38 -11.05 16.98 -4.23
C ASN A 38 -10.23 15.69 -4.05
N TYR A 39 -10.67 14.82 -3.15
CA TYR A 39 -10.00 13.54 -2.95
C TYR A 39 -10.96 12.42 -2.56
N GLU A 40 -10.56 11.20 -2.91
CA GLU A 40 -11.16 9.95 -2.47
C GLU A 40 -10.14 9.17 -1.64
N THR A 41 -10.62 8.37 -0.70
CA THR A 41 -9.75 7.51 0.11
C THR A 41 -10.45 6.23 0.51
N THR A 42 -9.66 5.17 0.64
CA THR A 42 -10.07 3.91 1.27
C THR A 42 -9.02 3.50 2.28
N THR A 43 -9.47 2.89 3.37
CA THR A 43 -8.60 2.38 4.43
C THR A 43 -8.74 0.87 4.54
N PHE A 44 -7.64 0.20 4.83
CA PHE A 44 -7.61 -1.24 5.04
C PHE A 44 -6.87 -1.58 6.34
N PRO A 45 -7.34 -2.59 7.08
CA PRO A 45 -6.71 -2.98 8.33
C PRO A 45 -5.30 -3.52 8.06
N ALA A 46 -4.33 -3.03 8.81
CA ALA A 46 -3.11 -3.78 9.05
C ALA A 46 -3.36 -4.78 10.19
N PRO A 47 -2.74 -5.97 10.19
CA PRO A 47 -2.93 -6.92 11.27
C PRO A 47 -2.47 -6.34 12.61
N GLU A 48 -3.22 -6.65 13.67
CA GLU A 48 -2.98 -6.12 15.01
C GLU A 48 -1.55 -6.39 15.51
N GLY A 49 -0.89 -5.35 16.05
CA GLY A 49 0.46 -5.45 16.60
C GLY A 49 1.57 -5.59 15.56
N LYS A 50 1.25 -5.60 14.26
CA LYS A 50 2.22 -5.70 13.17
C LYS A 50 2.40 -4.34 12.49
N LYS A 51 3.62 -4.05 12.02
CA LYS A 51 3.91 -2.83 11.24
C LYS A 51 3.88 -3.17 9.77
N LEU A 52 3.15 -2.40 8.97
CA LEU A 52 3.13 -2.58 7.53
C LEU A 52 4.17 -1.64 6.89
N VAL A 53 5.10 -2.20 6.12
CA VAL A 53 6.32 -1.56 5.60
C VAL A 53 6.46 -1.96 4.14
N LEU A 54 6.86 -1.03 3.27
CA LEU A 54 6.86 -1.14 1.80
C LEU A 54 5.48 -1.29 1.18
N GLN A 55 5.26 -0.55 0.09
CA GLN A 55 4.02 -0.66 -0.65
C GLN A 55 4.19 -0.27 -2.10
N THR A 56 4.00 -1.21 -3.02
CA THR A 56 3.92 -0.89 -4.44
C THR A 56 2.51 -0.44 -4.78
N LEU A 57 2.41 0.54 -5.66
CA LEU A 57 1.16 0.94 -6.27
C LEU A 57 1.27 0.83 -7.79
N THR A 58 0.39 0.04 -8.40
CA THR A 58 0.37 -0.16 -9.86
C THR A 58 -1.06 0.00 -10.40
N PRO A 59 -1.32 0.97 -11.30
CA PRO A 59 -2.56 1.04 -12.06
C PRO A 59 -2.77 -0.22 -12.89
N LEU A 60 -4.02 -0.65 -13.02
CA LEU A 60 -4.42 -1.77 -13.87
C LEU A 60 -5.17 -1.24 -15.09
N ASP A 61 -5.09 -1.95 -16.22
CA ASP A 61 -5.71 -1.54 -17.50
C ASP A 61 -7.25 -1.36 -17.40
N ASN A 62 -7.89 -1.99 -16.41
CA ASN A 62 -9.32 -1.86 -16.15
C ASN A 62 -9.68 -0.65 -15.27
N GLY A 63 -8.74 0.25 -14.99
CA GLY A 63 -8.94 1.40 -14.11
C GLY A 63 -8.87 1.07 -12.62
N GLY A 64 -8.58 -0.18 -12.25
CA GLY A 64 -8.33 -0.59 -10.87
C GLY A 64 -6.87 -0.42 -10.45
N TYR A 65 -6.55 -0.88 -9.24
CA TYR A 65 -5.22 -0.73 -8.66
C TYR A 65 -4.76 -2.02 -8.01
N PHE A 66 -3.50 -2.37 -8.24
CA PHE A 66 -2.80 -3.37 -7.47
C PHE A 66 -1.98 -2.67 -6.38
N VAL A 67 -2.27 -3.05 -5.14
CA VAL A 67 -1.55 -2.57 -3.97
C VAL A 67 -0.94 -3.79 -3.29
N SER A 68 0.37 -3.78 -3.08
CA SER A 68 1.02 -4.80 -2.28
C SER A 68 1.88 -4.15 -1.21
N GLY A 69 1.98 -4.76 -0.03
CA GLY A 69 2.87 -4.28 1.02
C GLY A 69 3.23 -5.35 2.02
N ARG A 70 4.32 -5.16 2.76
CA ARG A 70 4.86 -6.18 3.66
C ARG A 70 4.47 -5.93 5.12
N ILE A 71 3.81 -6.90 5.72
CA ILE A 71 3.47 -6.90 7.14
C ILE A 71 4.66 -7.46 7.93
N ALA A 72 5.40 -6.59 8.61
CA ALA A 72 6.42 -6.96 9.58
C ALA A 72 5.77 -7.33 10.92
N THR A 73 5.97 -8.57 11.34
CA THR A 73 5.54 -9.11 12.64
C THR A 73 6.29 -8.49 13.82
N ASN A 74 7.50 -7.99 13.59
CA ASN A 74 8.28 -7.23 14.55
C ASN A 74 8.75 -5.91 13.89
N PRO A 75 8.42 -4.74 14.44
CA PRO A 75 8.86 -3.45 13.90
C PRO A 75 10.39 -3.28 13.81
N SER A 76 11.14 -4.04 14.61
CA SER A 76 12.61 -4.01 14.67
C SER A 76 13.27 -5.01 13.72
N ASP A 77 12.50 -5.98 13.21
CA ASP A 77 12.98 -6.99 12.28
C ASP A 77 12.20 -6.91 10.96
N ILE A 78 12.77 -6.17 10.02
CA ILE A 78 12.22 -6.01 8.69
C ILE A 78 12.57 -7.18 7.75
N ASN A 79 13.25 -8.23 8.23
CA ASN A 79 13.70 -9.35 7.40
C ASN A 79 12.73 -10.54 7.40
N GLU A 80 11.82 -10.59 8.37
CA GLU A 80 10.68 -11.51 8.42
C GLU A 80 9.34 -10.79 8.16
N GLY A 81 8.33 -11.47 7.60
CA GLY A 81 7.02 -10.85 7.38
C GLY A 81 6.12 -11.55 6.37
N GLU A 82 4.87 -11.11 6.33
CA GLU A 82 3.84 -11.57 5.39
C GLU A 82 3.64 -10.54 4.28
N LEU A 83 3.35 -10.97 3.05
CA LEU A 83 2.98 -10.07 1.97
C LEU A 83 1.46 -9.91 1.94
N LYS A 84 0.96 -8.70 2.11
CA LYS A 84 -0.44 -8.34 1.86
C LYS A 84 -0.58 -7.83 0.44
N ILE A 85 -1.55 -8.39 -0.29
CA ILE A 85 -1.89 -8.01 -1.65
C ILE A 85 -3.37 -7.63 -1.66
N MET A 86 -3.69 -6.52 -2.31
CA MET A 86 -5.04 -6.06 -2.54
C MET A 86 -5.23 -5.63 -3.98
N ILE A 87 -6.43 -5.85 -4.50
CA ILE A 87 -6.90 -5.27 -5.75
C ILE A 87 -8.05 -4.33 -5.38
N LEU A 88 -7.95 -3.09 -5.85
CA LEU A 88 -9.00 -2.09 -5.76
C LEU A 88 -9.67 -1.93 -7.13
N ASP A 89 -10.98 -1.68 -7.17
CA ASP A 89 -11.64 -1.21 -8.39
C ASP A 89 -11.43 0.31 -8.58
N GLY A 90 -11.98 0.86 -9.68
CA GLY A 90 -11.85 2.29 -9.99
C GLY A 90 -12.50 3.21 -8.96
N ASP A 91 -13.44 2.70 -8.18
CA ASP A 91 -14.13 3.41 -7.10
C ASP A 91 -13.46 3.17 -5.73
N LEU A 92 -12.26 2.57 -5.73
CA LEU A 92 -11.43 2.28 -4.56
C LEU A 92 -12.03 1.25 -3.58
N ASN A 93 -12.96 0.43 -4.05
CA ASN A 93 -13.45 -0.70 -3.26
C ASN A 93 -12.47 -1.86 -3.32
N VAL A 94 -12.25 -2.51 -2.18
CA VAL A 94 -11.45 -3.74 -2.13
C VAL A 94 -12.22 -4.87 -2.81
N VAL A 95 -11.79 -5.28 -4.00
CA VAL A 95 -12.38 -6.41 -4.75
C VAL A 95 -11.70 -7.74 -4.43
N LYS A 96 -10.43 -7.71 -4.04
CA LYS A 96 -9.71 -8.91 -3.59
C LYS A 96 -8.64 -8.55 -2.57
N GLU A 97 -8.49 -9.39 -1.56
CA GLU A 97 -7.40 -9.33 -0.59
C GLU A 97 -6.79 -10.72 -0.39
N GLN A 98 -5.47 -10.78 -0.27
CA GLN A 98 -4.74 -12.00 0.07
C GLN A 98 -3.52 -11.68 0.93
N THR A 99 -3.27 -12.52 1.94
CA THR A 99 -2.03 -12.50 2.72
C THR A 99 -1.24 -13.76 2.42
N LEU A 100 0.04 -13.59 2.09
CA LEU A 100 0.96 -14.67 1.76
C LEU A 100 2.07 -14.73 2.81
N GLN A 101 2.37 -15.94 3.28
CA GLN A 101 3.60 -16.17 4.02
C GLN A 101 4.76 -16.07 3.03
N VAL A 102 5.74 -15.22 3.33
CA VAL A 102 6.92 -15.08 2.49
C VAL A 102 8.07 -15.72 3.24
N ALA A 103 8.65 -16.77 2.66
CA ALA A 103 9.93 -17.28 3.13
C ALA A 103 10.95 -16.13 3.08
N GLU A 104 11.87 -16.10 4.04
CA GLU A 104 12.93 -15.09 4.13
C GLU A 104 13.50 -14.75 2.74
N GLY A 105 13.58 -13.46 2.42
CA GLY A 105 14.22 -13.00 1.17
C GLY A 105 13.33 -12.34 0.13
N PHE A 106 12.07 -11.99 0.42
CA PHE A 106 11.32 -11.06 -0.45
C PHE A 106 11.79 -9.61 -0.23
N LEU A 107 13.05 -9.38 -0.59
CA LEU A 107 13.56 -8.06 -0.91
C LEU A 107 12.92 -7.74 -2.27
N GLY A 108 11.91 -6.86 -2.25
CA GLY A 108 11.41 -6.25 -3.48
C GLY A 108 12.60 -5.76 -4.30
N PHE A 109 12.54 -5.99 -5.62
CA PHE A 109 13.55 -5.66 -6.63
C PHE A 109 14.63 -4.70 -6.10
N THR A 110 15.79 -5.22 -5.73
CA THR A 110 16.99 -4.40 -5.73
C THR A 110 17.26 -4.08 -7.19
N ASP A 111 17.08 -2.82 -7.57
CA ASP A 111 17.60 -2.31 -8.83
C ASP A 111 19.10 -2.62 -8.85
N GLY A 112 19.53 -3.56 -9.70
CA GLY A 112 20.87 -4.12 -9.61
C GLY A 112 21.14 -5.37 -10.43
N ALA A 113 21.00 -5.28 -11.76
CA ALA A 113 21.94 -5.81 -12.76
C ALA A 113 21.50 -5.42 -14.18
#